data_AF-A0A7V2XH36-F1
#
_entry.id   AF-A0A7V2XH36-F1
#
_cell.length_a   1.000
_cell.length_b   1.000
_cell.length_c   1.000
_cell.angle_alpha   90.00
_cell.angle_beta   90.00
_cell.angle_gamma   90.00
#
_symmetry.space_group_name_H-M   'P 1'
#
loop_
_entity.id
_entity.type
_entity.pdbx_description
1 polymer ?
#
loop_
_entity_poly.entity_id
_entity_poly.type
_entity_poly.pdbx_seq_one_letter_code
_entity_poly.pdbx_strand_id
1 'polypeptide(L)'
;MRRVGGLFERITSFENLLAAARAAYRGKRFLPAPAEFQHGLEPNLLELQEELRSGGYWPGAYHAFWIHDPKRRLISAAPYRDRVVHHAVCRVVEPIFDRTFIFDSYANRLGKGTHRALARCTAFCRRWRFVLKCDIEKFFPSVDHEVLLRLVARKIKCAQTLELLRRIVASSNPQEPVVRYFPGDDLFSPFERRRGLPIGNLTSQFLANVMLNPLDHFVKDHACSPAFRRSWFVVPPSGGLRPVLDEDEETRPPEGGATNGAGRPPEGGTTNG
;
A
#
# COMPACT_ATOMS: atom_id res chain seq x y z
N MET A 1 22.40 1.34 -18.55
CA MET A 1 21.76 0.58 -17.43
C MET A 1 21.07 -0.65 -17.99
N ARG A 2 21.32 -1.86 -17.47
CA ARG A 2 20.72 -3.10 -18.01
C ARG A 2 19.24 -3.17 -17.62
N ARG A 3 18.33 -3.15 -18.60
CA ARG A 3 16.88 -3.34 -18.37
C ARG A 3 16.55 -4.84 -18.29
N VAL A 4 15.69 -5.23 -17.36
CA VAL A 4 15.31 -6.63 -17.15
C VAL A 4 14.08 -7.00 -17.98
N GLY A 5 14.14 -8.14 -18.70
CA GLY A 5 13.06 -8.71 -19.50
C GLY A 5 12.61 -10.07 -18.94
N GLY A 6 11.67 -10.75 -19.62
CA GLY A 6 11.21 -12.09 -19.24
C GLY A 6 10.59 -12.17 -17.84
N LEU A 7 10.02 -11.05 -17.36
CA LEU A 7 9.44 -10.99 -16.01
C LEU A 7 8.02 -11.53 -15.97
N PHE A 8 7.29 -11.41 -17.08
CA PHE A 8 5.87 -11.75 -17.13
C PHE A 8 5.62 -13.24 -16.87
N GLU A 9 6.37 -14.14 -17.50
CA GLU A 9 6.29 -15.58 -17.26
C GLU A 9 6.51 -15.95 -15.79
N ARG A 10 7.46 -15.27 -15.13
CA ARG A 10 7.72 -15.47 -13.71
C ARG A 10 6.56 -14.96 -12.85
N ILE A 11 5.98 -13.81 -13.21
CA ILE A 11 4.81 -13.24 -12.51
C ILE A 11 3.62 -14.18 -12.62
N THR A 12 3.33 -14.69 -13.82
CA THR A 12 2.15 -15.52 -14.12
C THR A 12 2.36 -17.01 -13.89
N SER A 13 3.56 -17.45 -13.50
CA SER A 13 3.81 -18.84 -13.14
C SER A 13 2.90 -19.30 -12.00
N PHE A 14 2.39 -20.53 -12.09
CA PHE A 14 1.44 -21.06 -11.10
C PHE A 14 2.07 -21.08 -9.71
N GLU A 15 3.34 -21.47 -9.60
CA GLU A 15 4.10 -21.44 -8.36
C GLU A 15 4.16 -20.05 -7.72
N ASN A 16 4.38 -19.00 -8.52
CA ASN A 16 4.41 -17.63 -8.01
C ASN A 16 3.01 -17.15 -7.61
N LEU A 17 1.98 -17.47 -8.38
CA LEU A 17 0.60 -17.13 -8.07
C LEU A 17 0.12 -17.83 -6.78
N LEU A 18 0.46 -19.11 -6.60
CA LEU A 18 0.21 -19.86 -5.38
C LEU A 18 0.93 -19.26 -4.17
N ALA A 19 2.21 -18.93 -4.32
CA ALA A 19 2.97 -18.27 -3.26
C ALA A 19 2.43 -16.87 -2.94
N ALA A 20 1.94 -16.14 -3.95
CA ALA A 20 1.31 -14.84 -3.80
C ALA A 20 -0.03 -14.95 -3.07
N ALA A 21 -0.86 -15.93 -3.40
CA ALA A 21 -2.13 -16.18 -2.70
C ALA A 21 -1.90 -16.53 -1.23
N ARG A 22 -0.94 -17.41 -0.93
CA ARG A 22 -0.56 -17.73 0.46
C ARG A 22 -0.05 -16.51 1.23
N ALA A 23 0.69 -15.61 0.56
CA ALA A 23 1.15 -14.37 1.18
C ALA A 23 -0.01 -13.39 1.42
N ALA A 24 -0.94 -13.26 0.48
CA ALA A 24 -2.12 -12.42 0.60
C ALA A 24 -3.11 -12.92 1.68
N TYR A 25 -3.16 -14.23 1.91
CA TYR A 25 -4.05 -14.88 2.89
C TYR A 25 -3.58 -14.76 4.34
N ARG A 26 -2.27 -14.55 4.56
CA ARG A 26 -1.67 -14.56 5.90
C ARG A 26 -2.31 -13.49 6.80
N GLY A 27 -2.78 -13.89 7.98
CA GLY A 27 -3.43 -13.01 8.95
C GLY A 27 -4.87 -12.60 8.60
N LYS A 28 -5.46 -13.17 7.53
CA LYS A 28 -6.78 -12.76 7.00
C LYS A 28 -7.74 -13.92 6.81
N ARG A 29 -7.53 -15.01 7.57
CA ARG A 29 -8.24 -16.28 7.40
C ARG A 29 -9.74 -16.19 7.72
N PHE A 30 -10.10 -15.27 8.61
CA PHE A 30 -11.46 -15.09 9.10
C PHE A 30 -12.32 -14.20 8.21
N LEU A 31 -11.74 -13.56 7.20
CA LEU A 31 -12.48 -12.70 6.28
C LEU A 31 -13.17 -13.54 5.19
N PRO A 32 -14.44 -13.26 4.84
CA PRO A 32 -15.19 -14.05 3.86
C PRO A 32 -14.52 -14.15 2.48
N ALA A 33 -14.13 -13.01 1.87
CA ALA A 33 -13.58 -13.01 0.51
C ALA A 33 -12.24 -13.78 0.38
N PRO A 34 -11.26 -13.65 1.29
CA PRO A 34 -10.10 -14.52 1.30
C PRO A 34 -10.43 -16.01 1.53
N ALA A 35 -11.40 -16.32 2.40
CA ALA A 35 -11.80 -17.70 2.70
C ALA A 35 -12.48 -18.37 1.49
N GLU A 36 -13.38 -17.67 0.80
CA GLU A 36 -14.04 -18.13 -0.43
C GLU A 36 -13.02 -18.40 -1.54
N PHE A 37 -12.10 -17.46 -1.79
CA PHE A 37 -11.04 -17.66 -2.77
C PHE A 37 -10.17 -18.87 -2.43
N GLN A 38 -9.89 -19.07 -1.13
CA GLN A 38 -9.07 -20.16 -0.63
C GLN A 38 -9.78 -21.52 -0.70
N HIS A 39 -11.11 -21.55 -0.60
CA HIS A 39 -11.92 -22.76 -0.80
C HIS A 39 -11.79 -23.29 -2.23
N GLY A 40 -11.84 -22.39 -3.22
CA GLY A 40 -11.61 -22.68 -4.64
C GLY A 40 -10.18 -22.38 -5.11
N LEU A 41 -9.15 -22.56 -4.29
CA LEU A 41 -7.82 -22.00 -4.56
C LEU A 41 -7.26 -22.37 -5.95
N GLU A 42 -7.20 -23.66 -6.27
CA GLU A 42 -6.62 -24.12 -7.54
C GLU A 42 -7.38 -23.63 -8.78
N PRO A 43 -8.70 -23.82 -8.92
CA PRO A 43 -9.44 -23.32 -10.08
C PRO A 43 -9.35 -21.79 -10.19
N ASN A 44 -9.45 -21.06 -9.08
CA ASN A 44 -9.32 -19.59 -9.08
C ASN A 44 -7.94 -19.13 -9.56
N LEU A 45 -6.87 -19.86 -9.21
CA LEU A 45 -5.51 -19.54 -9.66
C LEU A 45 -5.28 -19.89 -11.13
N LEU A 46 -5.85 -20.98 -11.63
CA LEU A 46 -5.75 -21.37 -13.04
C LEU A 46 -6.50 -20.37 -13.92
N GLU A 47 -7.71 -19.97 -13.53
CA GLU A 47 -8.47 -18.91 -14.21
C GLU A 47 -7.69 -17.60 -14.23
N LEU A 48 -7.20 -17.16 -13.07
CA LEU A 48 -6.40 -15.93 -12.97
C LEU A 48 -5.12 -15.99 -13.81
N GLN A 49 -4.46 -17.16 -13.87
CA GLN A 49 -3.29 -17.37 -14.71
C GLN A 49 -3.63 -17.21 -16.20
N GLU A 50 -4.74 -17.80 -16.65
CA GLU A 50 -5.18 -17.74 -18.03
C GLU A 50 -5.57 -16.32 -18.44
N GLU A 51 -6.31 -15.61 -17.59
CA GLU A 51 -6.66 -14.21 -17.80
C GLU A 51 -5.42 -13.31 -17.90
N LEU A 52 -4.41 -13.55 -17.05
CA LEU A 52 -3.15 -12.82 -17.14
C LEU A 52 -2.43 -13.13 -18.46
N ARG A 53 -2.30 -14.40 -18.82
CA ARG A 53 -1.55 -14.85 -20.02
C ARG A 53 -2.21 -14.39 -21.33
N SER A 54 -3.53 -14.49 -21.41
CA SER A 54 -4.33 -14.01 -22.55
C SER A 54 -4.37 -12.48 -22.64
N GLY A 55 -4.01 -11.77 -21.55
CA GLY A 55 -4.14 -10.32 -21.46
C GLY A 55 -5.57 -9.84 -21.20
N GLY A 56 -6.49 -10.74 -20.83
CA GLY A 56 -7.87 -10.43 -20.43
C GLY A 56 -7.99 -9.87 -19.01
N TYR A 57 -6.95 -9.99 -18.18
CA TYR A 57 -6.98 -9.49 -16.80
C TYR A 57 -7.18 -7.96 -16.73
N TRP A 58 -8.21 -7.57 -15.99
CA TRP A 58 -8.46 -6.21 -15.52
C TRP A 58 -8.71 -6.21 -14.01
N PRO A 59 -8.12 -5.25 -13.26
CA PRO A 59 -8.42 -5.11 -11.83
C PRO A 59 -9.90 -4.80 -11.61
N GLY A 60 -10.49 -5.40 -10.59
CA GLY A 60 -11.87 -5.14 -10.18
C GLY A 60 -12.00 -3.81 -9.43
N ALA A 61 -13.25 -3.44 -9.12
CA ALA A 61 -13.55 -2.20 -8.42
C ALA A 61 -13.02 -2.21 -6.98
N TYR A 62 -12.37 -1.13 -6.57
CA TYR A 62 -11.90 -0.95 -5.20
C TYR A 62 -13.07 -0.70 -4.25
N HIS A 63 -13.03 -1.32 -3.07
CA HIS A 63 -13.90 -0.96 -1.96
C HIS A 63 -13.26 0.19 -1.18
N ALA A 64 -13.86 1.38 -1.24
CA ALA A 64 -13.33 2.59 -0.63
C ALA A 64 -14.04 2.91 0.69
N PHE A 65 -13.27 3.18 1.75
CA PHE A 65 -13.78 3.53 3.06
C PHE A 65 -12.85 4.52 3.76
N TRP A 66 -13.40 5.34 4.64
CA TRP A 66 -12.63 6.34 5.38
C TRP A 66 -12.12 5.75 6.68
N ILE A 67 -10.82 5.92 6.96
CA ILE A 67 -10.23 5.67 8.28
C ILE A 67 -9.80 7.02 8.87
N HIS A 68 -9.82 7.11 10.20
CA HIS A 68 -9.31 8.25 10.94
C HIS A 68 -8.24 7.80 11.95
N ASP A 69 -6.97 7.73 11.53
CA ASP A 69 -5.85 7.59 12.48
C ASP A 69 -4.50 8.03 11.87
N PRO A 70 -3.83 9.08 12.38
CA PRO A 70 -4.32 10.21 13.20
C PRO A 70 -4.98 11.32 12.34
N LYS A 71 -5.09 11.09 11.02
CA LYS A 71 -5.73 11.99 10.06
C LYS A 71 -6.70 11.17 9.21
N ARG A 72 -7.75 11.84 8.74
CA ARG A 72 -8.73 11.22 7.82
C ARG A 72 -8.04 10.82 6.51
N ARG A 73 -8.19 9.57 6.10
CA ARG A 73 -7.62 9.02 4.86
C ARG A 73 -8.65 8.11 4.18
N LEU A 74 -8.75 8.24 2.85
CA LEU A 74 -9.53 7.30 2.05
C LEU A 74 -8.68 6.07 1.79
N ILE A 75 -9.07 4.93 2.35
CA ILE A 75 -8.49 3.63 2.05
C ILE A 75 -9.29 3.02 0.91
N SER A 76 -8.60 2.31 0.02
CA SER A 76 -9.16 1.72 -1.18
C SER A 76 -8.65 0.30 -1.29
N ALA A 77 -9.44 -0.62 -0.75
CA ALA A 77 -9.08 -2.03 -0.67
C ALA A 77 -9.41 -2.73 -2.00
N ALA A 78 -8.38 -3.30 -2.64
CA ALA A 78 -8.59 -4.12 -3.84
C ALA A 78 -9.39 -5.39 -3.52
N PRO A 79 -10.16 -5.93 -4.47
CA PRO A 79 -10.68 -7.30 -4.42
C PRO A 79 -9.58 -8.32 -4.11
N TYR A 80 -9.93 -9.44 -3.46
CA TYR A 80 -8.92 -10.39 -3.02
C TYR A 80 -8.14 -11.02 -4.20
N ARG A 81 -8.81 -11.34 -5.32
CA ARG A 81 -8.16 -11.76 -6.58
C ARG A 81 -7.05 -10.80 -7.02
N ASP A 82 -7.31 -9.50 -6.97
CA ASP A 82 -6.32 -8.48 -7.36
C ASP A 82 -5.18 -8.35 -6.35
N ARG A 83 -5.45 -8.58 -5.06
CA ARG A 83 -4.37 -8.67 -4.06
C ARG A 83 -3.40 -9.81 -4.38
N VAL A 84 -3.90 -10.96 -4.86
CA VAL A 84 -3.03 -12.06 -5.33
C VAL A 84 -2.12 -11.56 -6.46
N VAL A 85 -2.67 -10.85 -7.45
CA VAL A 85 -1.87 -10.26 -8.54
C VAL A 85 -0.87 -9.24 -8.02
N HIS A 86 -1.27 -8.37 -7.09
CA HIS A 86 -0.38 -7.37 -6.47
C HIS A 86 0.82 -8.05 -5.80
N HIS A 87 0.57 -9.13 -5.03
CA HIS A 87 1.63 -9.93 -4.42
C HIS A 87 2.50 -10.62 -5.48
N ALA A 88 1.91 -11.19 -6.52
CA ALA A 88 2.65 -11.88 -7.58
C ALA A 88 3.60 -10.94 -8.33
N VAL A 89 3.13 -9.73 -8.64
CA VAL A 89 3.93 -8.67 -9.28
C VAL A 89 5.05 -8.21 -8.35
N CYS A 90 4.74 -7.85 -7.10
CA CYS A 90 5.75 -7.32 -6.17
C CYS A 90 6.85 -8.35 -5.88
N ARG A 91 6.52 -9.63 -5.72
CA ARG A 91 7.51 -10.71 -5.52
C ARG A 91 8.59 -10.77 -6.61
N VAL A 92 8.23 -10.45 -7.85
CA VAL A 92 9.16 -10.50 -9.00
C VAL A 92 9.81 -9.15 -9.24
N VAL A 93 9.05 -8.06 -9.12
CA VAL A 93 9.48 -6.71 -9.50
C VAL A 93 10.24 -6.01 -8.40
N GLU A 94 9.79 -6.10 -7.15
CA GLU A 94 10.36 -5.37 -6.02
C GLU A 94 11.85 -5.65 -5.81
N PRO A 95 12.36 -6.91 -5.88
CA PRO A 95 13.79 -7.17 -5.71
C PRO A 95 14.69 -6.49 -6.75
N ILE A 96 14.15 -6.13 -7.92
CA ILE A 96 14.88 -5.41 -8.97
C ILE A 96 15.11 -3.95 -8.56
N PHE A 97 14.11 -3.33 -7.94
CA PHE A 97 14.16 -1.93 -7.50
C PHE A 97 14.79 -1.77 -6.12
N ASP A 98 14.60 -2.73 -5.21
CA ASP A 98 15.13 -2.66 -3.86
C ASP A 98 16.66 -2.49 -3.83
N ARG A 99 17.35 -3.15 -4.76
CA ARG A 99 18.81 -3.02 -4.99
C ARG A 99 19.25 -1.61 -5.41
N THR A 100 18.33 -0.75 -5.82
CA THR A 100 18.60 0.60 -6.33
C THR A 100 18.27 1.68 -5.31
N PHE A 101 17.52 1.34 -4.27
CA PHE A 101 17.18 2.26 -3.20
C PHE A 101 18.39 2.57 -2.33
N ILE A 102 18.45 3.79 -1.80
CA ILE A 102 19.48 4.16 -0.84
C ILE A 102 19.34 3.34 0.46
N PHE A 103 20.44 3.24 1.21
CA PHE A 103 20.44 2.54 2.49
C PHE A 103 19.48 3.16 3.50
N ASP A 104 19.38 4.50 3.51
CA ASP A 104 18.60 5.27 4.48
C ASP A 104 17.11 5.40 4.10
N SER A 105 16.61 4.58 3.16
CA SER A 105 15.18 4.46 2.84
C SER A 105 14.58 3.23 3.57
N TYR A 106 13.55 3.45 4.38
CA TYR A 106 13.09 2.45 5.37
C TYR A 106 11.64 1.99 5.23
N ALA A 107 10.76 2.76 4.60
CA ALA A 107 9.33 2.46 4.56
C ALA A 107 9.02 1.26 3.66
N ASN A 108 8.18 0.34 4.12
CA ASN A 108 7.65 -0.80 3.34
C ASN A 108 8.72 -1.61 2.60
N ARG A 109 9.85 -1.88 3.26
CA ARG A 109 10.96 -2.67 2.71
C ARG A 109 11.32 -3.82 3.64
N LEU A 110 11.62 -4.99 3.08
CA LEU A 110 12.00 -6.17 3.86
C LEU A 110 13.27 -5.90 4.67
N GLY A 111 13.24 -6.24 5.97
CA GLY A 111 14.37 -5.97 6.88
C GLY A 111 14.62 -4.48 7.13
N LYS A 112 13.72 -3.60 6.70
CA LYS A 112 13.65 -2.20 7.13
C LYS A 112 12.42 -2.02 8.02
N GLY A 113 12.27 -0.85 8.63
CA GLY A 113 11.14 -0.57 9.50
C GLY A 113 11.41 0.61 10.44
N THR A 114 10.36 1.02 11.16
CA THR A 114 10.36 2.21 12.01
C THR A 114 11.45 2.20 13.06
N HIS A 115 11.67 1.06 13.74
CA HIS A 115 12.73 0.95 14.75
C HIS A 115 14.13 1.15 14.17
N ARG A 116 14.40 0.59 12.98
CA ARG A 116 15.69 0.77 12.30
C ARG A 116 15.87 2.20 11.80
N ALA A 117 14.79 2.82 11.29
CA ALA A 117 14.79 4.22 10.88
C ALA A 117 15.06 5.14 12.09
N LEU A 118 14.41 4.89 13.22
CA LEU A 118 14.59 5.64 14.46
C LEU A 118 16.02 5.50 14.99
N ALA A 119 16.56 4.28 15.08
CA ALA A 119 17.94 4.04 15.50
C ALA A 119 18.94 4.80 14.62
N ARG A 120 18.71 4.81 13.29
CA ARG A 120 19.52 5.58 12.35
C ARG A 120 19.39 7.10 12.58
N CYS A 121 18.17 7.58 12.80
CA CYS A 121 17.89 8.97 13.13
C CYS A 121 18.62 9.42 14.38
N THR A 122 18.50 8.66 15.47
CA THR A 122 19.20 8.94 16.72
C THR A 122 20.70 9.03 16.52
N ALA A 123 21.30 8.15 15.71
CA ALA A 123 22.73 8.22 15.39
C ALA A 123 23.09 9.51 14.63
N PHE A 124 22.25 9.99 13.72
CA PHE A 124 22.47 11.27 13.04
C PHE A 124 22.29 12.48 13.95
N CYS A 125 21.25 12.50 14.80
CA CYS A 125 21.02 13.59 15.74
C CYS A 125 22.14 13.71 16.79
N ARG A 126 22.83 12.62 17.13
CA ARG A 126 24.02 12.67 17.99
C ARG A 126 25.23 13.30 17.31
N ARG A 127 25.29 13.22 15.98
CA ARG A 127 26.43 13.73 15.18
C ARG A 127 26.19 15.14 14.67
N TRP A 128 24.94 15.53 14.44
CA TRP A 128 24.58 16.79 13.81
C TRP A 128 23.57 17.55 14.65
N ARG A 129 23.79 18.86 14.79
CA ARG A 129 22.98 19.74 15.66
C ARG A 129 21.66 20.19 15.04
N PHE A 130 21.57 20.18 13.71
CA PHE A 130 20.42 20.68 12.96
C PHE A 130 19.82 19.59 12.09
N VAL A 131 18.50 19.61 11.94
CA VAL A 131 17.74 18.67 11.12
C VAL A 131 16.80 19.46 10.23
N LEU A 132 16.78 19.12 8.94
CA LEU A 132 15.78 19.60 8.01
C LEU A 132 14.61 18.62 7.99
N LYS A 133 13.42 19.08 8.39
CA LYS A 133 12.18 18.30 8.31
C LYS A 133 11.39 18.73 7.08
N CYS A 134 11.14 17.79 6.18
CA CYS A 134 10.31 17.98 5.00
C CYS A 134 9.20 16.92 4.98
N ASP A 135 8.03 17.29 4.46
CA ASP A 135 6.91 16.39 4.23
C ASP A 135 6.32 16.66 2.84
N ILE A 136 5.83 15.63 2.17
CA ILE A 136 5.20 15.77 0.85
C ILE A 136 3.70 15.83 1.05
N GLU A 137 3.13 16.98 0.74
CA GLU A 137 1.69 17.18 0.80
C GLU A 137 0.95 16.18 -0.10
N LYS A 138 -0.05 15.50 0.47
CA LYS A 138 -0.97 14.61 -0.25
C LYS A 138 -0.24 13.69 -1.25
N PHE A 139 0.84 13.05 -0.80
CA PHE A 139 1.73 12.25 -1.66
C PHE A 139 0.98 11.27 -2.57
N PHE A 140 0.13 10.39 -2.00
CA PHE A 140 -0.59 9.39 -2.79
C PHE A 140 -1.53 10.00 -3.84
N PRO A 141 -2.41 10.98 -3.49
CA PRO A 141 -3.21 11.70 -4.49
C PRO A 141 -2.40 12.46 -5.55
N SER A 142 -1.17 12.91 -5.24
CA SER A 142 -0.36 13.75 -6.13
C SER A 142 0.55 12.98 -7.09
N VAL A 143 0.66 11.65 -6.95
CA VAL A 143 1.52 10.83 -7.84
C VAL A 143 1.03 10.87 -9.28
N ASP A 144 1.85 11.39 -10.18
CA ASP A 144 1.61 11.38 -11.62
C ASP A 144 1.87 9.98 -12.24
N HIS A 145 0.89 9.45 -12.95
CA HIS A 145 0.95 8.10 -13.53
C HIS A 145 2.02 7.99 -14.61
N GLU A 146 2.20 9.01 -15.45
CA GLU A 146 3.16 8.98 -16.54
C GLU A 146 4.59 9.07 -16.02
N VAL A 147 4.85 9.95 -15.05
CA VAL A 147 6.15 10.04 -14.38
C VAL A 147 6.47 8.70 -13.72
N LEU A 148 5.54 8.12 -12.96
CA LEU A 148 5.73 6.83 -12.29
C LEU A 148 6.03 5.71 -13.29
N LEU A 149 5.22 5.55 -14.34
CA LEU A 149 5.40 4.50 -15.34
C LEU A 149 6.69 4.68 -16.14
N ARG A 150 7.13 5.93 -16.40
CA ARG A 150 8.45 6.21 -16.97
C ARG A 150 9.58 5.77 -16.06
N LEU A 151 9.49 6.02 -14.75
CA LEU A 151 10.49 5.54 -13.78
C LEU A 151 10.57 4.01 -13.75
N VAL A 152 9.44 3.33 -13.79
CA VAL A 152 9.38 1.87 -13.87
C VAL A 152 10.04 1.37 -15.17
N ALA A 153 9.71 1.98 -16.30
CA ALA A 153 10.22 1.60 -17.62
C ALA A 153 11.75 1.78 -17.77
N ARG A 154 12.37 2.65 -16.96
CA ARG A 154 13.85 2.77 -16.92
C ARG A 154 14.53 1.48 -16.47
N LYS A 155 13.87 0.66 -15.65
CA LYS A 155 14.43 -0.59 -15.09
C LYS A 155 13.86 -1.85 -15.77
N ILE A 156 12.59 -1.82 -16.16
CA ILE A 156 11.90 -2.96 -16.78
C ILE A 156 11.76 -2.73 -18.29
N LYS A 157 12.11 -3.73 -19.10
CA LYS A 157 11.85 -3.75 -20.56
C LYS A 157 10.76 -4.72 -21.00
N CYS A 158 10.23 -5.54 -20.08
CA CYS A 158 9.16 -6.49 -20.39
C CYS A 158 7.84 -5.74 -20.65
N ALA A 159 7.39 -5.71 -21.91
CA ALA A 159 6.20 -4.97 -22.32
C ALA A 159 4.93 -5.42 -21.59
N GLN A 160 4.71 -6.74 -21.47
CA GLN A 160 3.57 -7.30 -20.75
C GLN A 160 3.54 -6.92 -19.27
N THR A 161 4.70 -6.92 -18.60
CA THR A 161 4.80 -6.46 -17.20
C THR A 161 4.51 -4.97 -17.07
N LEU A 162 5.00 -4.14 -18.01
CA LEU A 162 4.70 -2.70 -18.00
C LEU A 162 3.22 -2.44 -18.26
N GLU A 163 2.59 -3.21 -19.13
CA GLU A 163 1.14 -3.15 -19.38
C GLU A 163 0.32 -3.56 -18.16
N LEU A 164 0.68 -4.66 -17.50
CA LEU A 164 0.02 -5.07 -16.25
C LEU A 164 0.13 -3.98 -15.17
N LEU A 165 1.32 -3.40 -14.97
CA LEU A 165 1.52 -2.30 -14.03
C LEU A 165 0.73 -1.05 -14.43
N ARG A 166 0.66 -0.73 -15.72
CA ARG A 166 -0.16 0.37 -16.24
C ARG A 166 -1.63 0.16 -15.91
N ARG A 167 -2.17 -1.04 -16.11
CA ARG A 167 -3.57 -1.36 -15.77
C ARG A 167 -3.84 -1.25 -14.27
N ILE A 168 -2.94 -1.74 -13.43
CA ILE A 168 -3.05 -1.63 -11.96
C ILE A 168 -3.04 -0.17 -11.50
N VAL A 169 -2.19 0.67 -12.09
CA VAL A 169 -2.12 2.10 -11.76
C VAL A 169 -3.35 2.84 -12.31
N ALA A 170 -3.76 2.52 -13.54
CA ALA A 170 -4.91 3.13 -14.19
C ALA A 170 -6.24 2.76 -13.54
N SER A 171 -6.34 1.62 -12.86
CA SER A 171 -7.54 1.22 -12.11
C SER A 171 -7.72 1.95 -10.78
N SER A 172 -6.80 2.86 -10.41
CA SER A 172 -6.92 3.68 -9.21
C SER A 172 -8.29 4.34 -9.12
N ASN A 173 -8.92 4.26 -7.95
CA ASN A 173 -10.16 4.98 -7.67
C ASN A 173 -9.93 6.50 -7.67
N PRO A 174 -11.01 7.30 -7.86
CA PRO A 174 -10.92 8.76 -7.77
C PRO A 174 -10.24 9.20 -6.48
N GLN A 175 -9.18 9.98 -6.62
CA GLN A 175 -8.45 10.58 -5.51
C GLN A 175 -8.86 12.04 -5.32
N GLU A 176 -8.52 12.60 -4.17
CA GLU A 176 -8.67 14.03 -3.93
C GLU A 176 -7.92 14.84 -5.01
N PRO A 177 -8.55 15.86 -5.62
CA PRO A 177 -7.90 16.66 -6.63
C PRO A 177 -6.72 17.43 -6.04
N VAL A 178 -5.56 17.30 -6.69
CA VAL A 178 -4.35 18.06 -6.37
C VAL A 178 -3.96 18.88 -7.59
N VAL A 179 -4.18 20.20 -7.53
CA VAL A 179 -3.84 21.12 -8.62
C VAL A 179 -2.45 21.68 -8.36
N ARG A 180 -1.49 21.30 -9.22
CA ARG A 180 -0.11 21.79 -9.19
C ARG A 180 0.33 22.06 -10.63
N TYR A 181 0.93 23.23 -10.82
CA TYR A 181 1.53 23.66 -12.09
C TYR A 181 3.05 23.45 -12.02
N PHE A 182 3.61 22.90 -13.08
CA PHE A 182 5.04 22.72 -13.30
C PHE A 182 5.51 23.59 -14.47
N PRO A 183 6.82 23.84 -14.60
CA PRO A 183 7.36 24.57 -15.75
C PRO A 183 6.96 23.90 -17.07
N GLY A 184 6.33 24.67 -17.96
CA GLY A 184 5.81 24.17 -19.25
C GLY A 184 4.33 23.84 -19.25
N ASP A 185 3.63 23.97 -18.12
CA ASP A 185 2.19 23.75 -18.04
C ASP A 185 1.38 24.91 -18.62
N ASP A 186 0.27 24.56 -19.26
CA ASP A 186 -0.82 25.49 -19.54
C ASP A 186 -1.89 25.45 -18.43
N LEU A 187 -2.99 26.20 -18.63
CA LEU A 187 -4.08 26.31 -17.66
C LEU A 187 -4.81 24.97 -17.41
N PHE A 188 -4.80 24.04 -18.38
CA PHE A 188 -5.56 22.80 -18.33
C PHE A 188 -4.71 21.58 -17.98
N SER A 189 -3.38 21.69 -18.09
CA SER A 189 -2.40 20.63 -17.84
C SER A 189 -2.60 19.92 -16.50
N PRO A 190 -2.91 20.59 -15.38
CA PRO A 190 -3.19 19.89 -14.14
C PRO A 190 -4.46 19.04 -14.20
N PHE A 191 -5.46 19.37 -15.00
CA PHE A 191 -6.72 18.63 -15.05
C PHE A 191 -6.67 17.42 -15.98
N GLU A 192 -5.77 17.43 -16.96
CA GLU A 192 -5.58 16.32 -17.92
C GLU A 192 -4.71 15.19 -17.35
N ARG A 193 -3.83 15.51 -16.40
CA ARG A 193 -2.95 14.51 -15.78
C ARG A 193 -3.73 13.49 -14.96
N ARG A 194 -3.59 12.22 -15.34
CA ARG A 194 -3.96 11.10 -14.48
C ARG A 194 -3.02 11.02 -13.29
N ARG A 195 -3.59 11.07 -12.09
CA ARG A 195 -2.86 11.07 -10.83
C ARG A 195 -3.51 10.15 -9.82
N GLY A 196 -2.75 9.84 -8.78
CA GLY A 196 -3.24 9.15 -7.61
C GLY A 196 -2.81 7.70 -7.54
N LEU A 197 -2.53 7.22 -6.32
CA LEU A 197 -2.38 5.80 -6.04
C LEU A 197 -3.33 5.40 -4.90
N PRO A 198 -4.05 4.27 -5.01
CA PRO A 198 -5.01 3.86 -4.00
C PRO A 198 -4.29 3.43 -2.71
N ILE A 199 -4.62 4.06 -1.59
CA ILE A 199 -4.04 3.73 -0.28
C ILE A 199 -4.61 2.38 0.20
N GLY A 200 -3.75 1.50 0.72
CA GLY A 200 -4.15 0.18 1.23
C GLY A 200 -3.74 -1.01 0.35
N ASN A 201 -3.03 -0.77 -0.76
CA ASN A 201 -2.56 -1.81 -1.67
C ASN A 201 -1.04 -1.96 -1.64
N LEU A 202 -0.57 -3.21 -1.73
CA LEU A 202 0.85 -3.54 -1.75
C LEU A 202 1.60 -2.87 -2.91
N THR A 203 1.01 -2.90 -4.11
CA THR A 203 1.56 -2.26 -5.32
C THR A 203 1.71 -0.76 -5.14
N SER A 204 0.72 -0.07 -4.55
CA SER A 204 0.82 1.37 -4.26
C SER A 204 1.97 1.72 -3.34
N GLN A 205 2.20 0.93 -2.28
CA GLN A 205 3.31 1.15 -1.35
C GLN A 205 4.67 0.92 -2.01
N PHE A 206 4.77 -0.12 -2.84
CA PHE A 206 5.98 -0.39 -3.61
C PHE A 206 6.26 0.73 -4.63
N LEU A 207 5.25 1.15 -5.40
CA LEU A 207 5.37 2.18 -6.42
C LEU A 207 5.67 3.56 -5.82
N ALA A 208 5.19 3.84 -4.60
CA ALA A 208 5.58 5.02 -3.83
C ALA A 208 7.09 5.10 -3.63
N ASN A 209 7.73 4.00 -3.22
CA ASN A 209 9.18 3.93 -3.07
C ASN A 209 9.91 4.11 -4.40
N VAL A 210 9.37 3.56 -5.50
CA VAL A 210 9.93 3.78 -6.85
C VAL A 210 9.87 5.26 -7.24
N MET A 211 8.76 5.95 -6.94
CA MET A 211 8.59 7.37 -7.22
C MET A 211 9.55 8.25 -6.40
N LEU A 212 9.77 7.92 -5.13
CA LEU A 212 10.62 8.71 -4.23
C LEU A 212 12.11 8.44 -4.41
N ASN A 213 12.50 7.31 -5.00
CA ASN A 213 13.90 6.95 -5.15
C ASN A 213 14.76 8.00 -5.90
N PRO A 214 14.33 8.62 -7.01
CA PRO A 214 15.08 9.72 -7.62
C PRO A 214 15.29 10.92 -6.69
N LEU A 215 14.29 11.25 -5.85
CA LEU A 215 14.41 12.31 -4.85
C LEU A 215 15.43 11.94 -3.77
N ASP A 216 15.38 10.70 -3.27
CA ASP A 216 16.33 10.17 -2.29
C ASP A 216 17.80 10.28 -2.78
N HIS A 217 18.05 9.92 -4.05
CA HIS A 217 19.38 10.07 -4.66
C HIS A 217 19.75 11.53 -4.88
N PHE A 218 18.84 12.36 -5.39
CA PHE A 218 19.08 13.80 -5.58
C PHE A 218 19.51 14.47 -4.28
N VAL A 219 18.79 14.21 -3.19
CA VAL A 219 19.09 14.73 -1.86
C VAL A 219 20.47 14.27 -1.39
N LYS A 220 20.74 12.96 -1.50
CA LYS A 220 22.00 12.36 -1.07
C LYS A 220 23.21 12.91 -1.83
N ASP A 221 23.05 13.17 -3.13
CA ASP A 221 24.14 13.55 -4.03
C ASP A 221 24.35 15.08 -4.11
N HIS A 222 23.29 15.89 -4.04
CA HIS A 222 23.33 17.33 -4.35
C HIS A 222 22.97 18.23 -3.16
N ALA A 223 22.01 17.86 -2.30
CA ALA A 223 21.53 18.73 -1.22
C ALA A 223 22.42 18.67 0.05
N CYS A 224 23.42 17.80 0.03
CA CYS A 224 24.21 17.44 1.19
C CYS A 224 25.66 17.94 1.06
N SER A 225 25.92 19.18 1.51
CA SER A 225 27.27 19.62 1.89
C SER A 225 27.93 18.56 2.82
N PRO A 226 29.27 18.39 2.86
CA PRO A 226 29.93 17.39 3.71
C PRO A 226 29.46 17.37 5.18
N ALA A 227 28.95 18.48 5.70
CA ALA A 227 28.35 18.61 7.04
C ALA A 227 26.89 18.13 7.16
N PHE A 228 26.14 18.02 6.08
CA PHE A 228 24.70 17.68 6.06
C PHE A 228 24.41 16.27 5.54
N ARG A 229 25.45 15.42 5.42
CA ARG A 229 25.48 14.35 4.43
C ARG A 229 24.33 13.32 4.49
N ARG A 230 23.58 13.15 5.59
CA ARG A 230 22.69 11.97 5.72
C ARG A 230 21.43 12.09 6.60
N SER A 231 21.02 13.26 7.10
CA SER A 231 19.77 13.35 7.89
C SER A 231 18.59 13.79 7.03
N TRP A 232 18.19 12.94 6.09
CA TRP A 232 16.87 13.05 5.45
C TRP A 232 16.03 11.87 5.88
N PHE A 233 14.92 12.18 6.53
CA PHE A 233 13.87 11.23 6.82
C PHE A 233 12.67 11.63 5.98
N VAL A 234 12.36 10.84 4.96
CA VAL A 234 10.95 10.72 4.56
C VAL A 234 10.30 9.96 5.71
N VAL A 235 9.82 10.72 6.70
CA VAL A 235 8.85 10.21 7.67
C VAL A 235 7.56 10.14 6.88
N PRO A 236 7.05 8.96 6.48
CA PRO A 236 5.68 8.89 5.99
C PRO A 236 4.79 9.56 7.04
N PRO A 237 3.79 10.36 6.64
CA PRO A 237 3.02 11.19 7.55
C PRO A 237 2.59 10.32 8.72
N SER A 238 3.05 10.70 9.93
CA SER A 238 2.77 10.06 11.21
C SER A 238 1.38 9.43 11.19
N GLY A 239 1.37 8.10 11.24
CA GLY A 239 0.28 7.22 10.86
C GLY A 239 0.92 5.91 10.48
N GLY A 240 1.32 5.14 11.49
CA GLY A 240 1.90 3.82 11.29
C GLY A 240 0.93 2.99 10.47
N LEU A 241 1.26 2.73 9.21
CA LEU A 241 0.78 1.51 8.58
C LEU A 241 1.51 0.38 9.32
N ARG A 242 0.90 -0.09 10.41
CA ARG A 242 1.14 -1.46 10.85
C ARG A 242 0.89 -2.33 9.60
N PRO A 243 1.74 -3.31 9.27
CA PRO A 243 1.27 -4.38 8.40
C PRO A 243 -0.04 -4.87 9.01
N VAL A 244 -1.09 -5.01 8.20
CA VAL A 244 -2.41 -5.51 8.65
C VAL A 244 -2.19 -6.78 9.47
N LEU A 245 -2.13 -6.58 10.78
CA LEU A 245 -2.03 -7.52 11.88
C LEU A 245 -2.82 -6.82 12.97
N ASP A 246 -3.95 -7.44 13.27
CA ASP A 246 -4.85 -7.20 14.38
C ASP A 246 -5.66 -5.88 14.34
N GLU A 247 -6.81 -5.97 13.67
CA GLU A 247 -8.03 -5.24 14.05
C GLU A 247 -9.05 -6.29 14.51
N ASP A 248 -8.87 -6.80 15.73
CA ASP A 248 -9.88 -7.50 16.51
C ASP A 248 -10.13 -6.67 17.78
N GLU A 249 -10.82 -5.52 17.65
CA GLU A 249 -11.46 -4.89 18.81
C GLU A 249 -12.56 -3.87 18.46
N GLU A 250 -13.38 -4.06 17.41
CA GLU A 250 -14.59 -3.22 17.28
C GLU A 250 -15.75 -3.84 16.47
N THR A 251 -16.07 -5.10 16.76
CA THR A 251 -17.40 -5.65 16.44
C THR A 251 -17.92 -6.50 17.58
N ARG A 252 -18.14 -5.89 18.75
CA ARG A 252 -19.21 -6.38 19.64
C ARG A 252 -20.48 -5.60 19.29
N PRO A 253 -21.63 -6.27 19.08
CA PRO A 253 -22.89 -5.57 18.94
C PRO A 253 -23.18 -4.80 20.23
N PRO A 254 -23.89 -3.66 20.19
CA PRO A 254 -24.28 -2.95 21.39
C PRO A 254 -25.10 -3.90 22.26
N GLU A 255 -24.62 -4.19 23.47
CA GLU A 255 -25.43 -4.86 24.48
C GLU A 255 -26.67 -4.01 24.70
N GLY A 256 -27.82 -4.60 24.36
CA GLY A 256 -29.12 -3.98 24.53
C GLY A 256 -29.31 -3.59 25.99
N GLY A 257 -29.67 -2.33 26.21
CA GLY A 257 -30.20 -1.87 27.48
C GLY A 257 -31.48 -2.64 27.81
N ALA A 258 -31.36 -3.70 28.59
CA ALA A 258 -32.47 -4.34 29.26
C ALA A 258 -32.72 -3.59 30.57
N THR A 259 -33.87 -2.93 30.60
CA THR A 259 -34.56 -2.33 31.73
C THR A 259 -34.43 -3.13 33.03
N ASN A 260 -33.98 -2.47 34.09
CA ASN A 260 -34.24 -2.85 35.48
C ASN A 260 -35.75 -2.98 35.71
N GLY A 261 -36.20 -4.10 36.28
CA GLY A 261 -37.56 -4.18 36.83
C GLY A 261 -38.14 -5.59 36.95
N ALA A 262 -37.58 -6.44 37.82
CA ALA A 262 -38.29 -7.59 38.37
C ALA A 262 -37.60 -8.10 39.64
N GLY A 263 -37.83 -7.40 40.76
CA GLY A 263 -37.43 -7.84 42.09
C GLY A 263 -38.65 -8.14 42.96
N ARG A 264 -38.94 -9.45 43.10
CA ARG A 264 -39.79 -10.13 44.11
C ARG A 264 -41.31 -9.87 44.18
N PRO A 265 -42.12 -10.95 44.15
CA PRO A 265 -43.50 -10.92 44.63
C PRO A 265 -43.53 -11.03 46.18
N PRO A 266 -44.56 -10.48 46.86
CA PRO A 266 -44.74 -10.64 48.29
C PRO A 266 -45.36 -11.99 48.65
N GLU A 267 -44.85 -12.55 49.74
CA GLU A 267 -45.32 -13.78 50.39
C GLU A 267 -46.77 -13.61 50.91
N GLY A 268 -47.62 -14.56 50.55
CA GLY A 268 -48.98 -14.66 51.05
C GLY A 268 -49.05 -15.42 52.37
N GLY A 269 -49.59 -14.76 53.40
CA GLY A 269 -50.71 -15.27 54.19
C GLY A 269 -50.41 -16.21 55.37
N THR A 270 -50.48 -15.65 56.57
CA THR A 270 -51.04 -16.32 57.75
C THR A 270 -52.00 -15.39 58.51
N THR A 271 -53.29 -15.77 58.45
CA THR A 271 -54.30 -15.85 59.52
C THR A 271 -54.84 -14.63 60.28
N ASN A 272 -56.18 -14.67 60.38
CA ASN A 272 -57.08 -14.25 61.48
C ASN A 272 -57.73 -12.88 61.43
N GLY A 273 -59.07 -12.88 61.54
CA GLY A 273 -59.91 -11.73 61.88
C GLY A 273 -61.16 -11.64 61.02
#